data_AF-A0A261GDG0-F1
#
_entry.id   AF-A0A261GDG0-F1
#
_cell.length_a   1.000
_cell.length_b   1.000
_cell.length_c   1.000
_cell.angle_alpha   90.00
_cell.angle_beta   90.00
_cell.angle_gamma   90.00
#
_symmetry.space_group_name_H-M   'P 1'
#
loop_
_entity.id
_entity.type
_entity.pdbx_description
1 polymer ?
#
loop_
_entity_poly.entity_id
_entity_poly.type
_entity_poly.pdbx_seq_one_letter_code
_entity_poly.pdbx_strand_id
1 'polypeptide(L)'
;MVWLGVDLGNARVGLALSDPELTLAHPAGNIAVYGDSFFALEDVCALIEDEHVDHVVVGLPLQMDGTEGKSAKKARRWADNLTKRLNLLVDDEQSPLQKVPQVSLVDERLTTVSAHRLLLDASVRTNRHRPVVDQQSAVVILQTALDGAREM
;
A
#
# COMPACT_ATOMS: atom_id res chain seq x y z
N MET A 1 12.18 3.44 -10.80
CA MET A 1 11.80 2.47 -9.77
C MET A 1 10.51 2.97 -9.17
N VAL A 2 9.49 2.15 -9.06
CA VAL A 2 8.17 2.56 -8.55
C VAL A 2 7.82 1.75 -7.32
N TRP A 3 7.34 2.41 -6.27
CA TRP A 3 6.88 1.75 -5.05
C TRP A 3 5.34 1.76 -4.99
N LEU A 4 4.75 0.69 -4.48
CA LEU A 4 3.32 0.53 -4.27
C LEU A 4 3.00 0.51 -2.78
N GLY A 5 2.08 1.37 -2.34
CA GLY A 5 1.47 1.34 -1.01
C GLY A 5 0.14 0.60 -1.03
N VAL A 6 -0.10 -0.23 -0.02
CA VAL A 6 -1.32 -1.05 0.12
C VAL A 6 -1.91 -0.88 1.52
N ASP A 7 -3.17 -0.44 1.59
CA ASP A 7 -3.97 -0.38 2.82
C ASP A 7 -5.06 -1.46 2.80
N LEU A 8 -5.03 -2.37 3.78
CA LEU A 8 -5.93 -3.54 3.83
C LEU A 8 -7.21 -3.26 4.62
N GLY A 9 -8.02 -2.35 4.10
CA GLY A 9 -9.36 -2.07 4.63
C GLY A 9 -10.33 -3.25 4.53
N ASN A 10 -11.39 -3.22 5.35
CA ASN A 10 -12.41 -4.28 5.34
C ASN A 10 -13.33 -4.19 4.12
N ALA A 11 -13.70 -2.98 3.68
CA ALA A 11 -14.60 -2.82 2.52
C ALA A 11 -13.83 -2.78 1.20
N ARG A 12 -12.61 -2.23 1.22
CA ARG A 12 -11.75 -2.03 0.06
C ARG A 12 -10.28 -2.13 0.45
N VAL A 13 -9.44 -2.48 -0.51
CA VAL A 13 -7.98 -2.34 -0.44
C VAL A 13 -7.58 -1.06 -1.14
N GLY A 14 -6.99 -0.12 -0.41
CA GLY A 14 -6.51 1.16 -0.96
C GLY A 14 -5.12 1.01 -1.56
N LEU A 15 -4.87 1.70 -2.67
CA LEU A 15 -3.61 1.62 -3.42
C LEU A 15 -3.02 3.02 -3.65
N ALA A 16 -1.69 3.11 -3.59
CA ALA A 16 -0.92 4.32 -3.90
C ALA A 16 0.37 3.97 -4.61
N LEU A 17 0.85 4.82 -5.52
CA LEU A 17 2.13 4.65 -6.21
C LEU A 17 3.06 5.82 -5.87
N SER A 18 4.36 5.60 -5.97
CA SER A 18 5.36 6.67 -5.92
C SER A 18 5.61 7.26 -7.31
N ASP A 19 6.10 8.49 -7.35
CA ASP A 19 6.85 8.97 -8.52
C ASP A 19 8.15 8.16 -8.72
N PRO A 20 8.72 8.14 -9.94
CA PRO A 20 9.97 7.44 -10.23
C PRO A 20 11.19 7.90 -9.42
N GLU A 21 11.16 9.15 -8.95
CA GLU A 21 12.16 9.77 -8.10
C GLU A 21 12.03 9.37 -6.62
N LEU A 22 11.03 8.56 -6.26
CA LEU A 22 10.76 8.08 -4.90
C LEU A 22 10.60 9.24 -3.90
N THR A 23 9.85 10.27 -4.30
CA THR A 23 9.60 11.50 -3.54
C THR A 23 8.22 11.64 -2.98
N LEU A 24 7.21 11.39 -3.79
CA LEU A 24 5.83 11.66 -3.48
C LEU A 24 5.01 10.42 -3.79
N ALA A 25 4.20 10.02 -2.81
CA ALA A 25 3.13 9.07 -3.02
C ALA A 25 1.90 9.78 -3.60
N HIS A 26 1.19 9.12 -4.51
CA HIS A 26 -0.10 9.57 -5.03
C HIS A 26 -1.11 8.41 -5.07
N PRO A 27 -2.42 8.69 -5.02
CA PRO A 27 -3.44 7.65 -5.08
C PRO A 27 -3.36 6.84 -6.39
N ALA A 28 -3.58 5.53 -6.30
CA ALA A 28 -3.68 4.59 -7.43
C ALA A 28 -5.01 3.83 -7.44
N GLY A 29 -6.01 4.33 -6.74
CA GLY A 29 -7.37 3.75 -6.69
C GLY A 29 -7.59 2.81 -5.52
N ASN A 30 -8.59 1.94 -5.64
CA ASN A 30 -8.93 0.93 -4.65
C ASN A 30 -9.65 -0.26 -5.28
N ILE A 31 -9.56 -1.41 -4.63
CA ILE A 31 -10.23 -2.66 -5.02
C ILE A 31 -11.30 -3.00 -3.97
N ALA A 32 -12.53 -3.25 -4.38
CA ALA A 32 -13.60 -3.64 -3.46
C ALA A 32 -13.43 -5.09 -3.01
N VAL A 33 -13.46 -5.35 -1.69
CA VAL A 33 -13.12 -6.68 -1.14
C VAL A 33 -14.18 -7.26 -0.21
N TYR A 34 -15.26 -6.53 0.08
CA TYR A 34 -16.46 -7.02 0.78
C TYR A 34 -16.19 -7.86 2.05
N GLY A 35 -15.14 -7.51 2.81
CA GLY A 35 -14.73 -8.19 4.05
C GLY A 35 -13.49 -9.09 3.90
N ASP A 36 -13.14 -9.51 2.69
CA ASP A 36 -12.01 -10.41 2.43
C ASP A 36 -10.98 -9.81 1.48
N SER A 37 -9.92 -9.22 2.06
CA SER A 37 -8.86 -8.55 1.29
C SER A 37 -8.07 -9.48 0.37
N PHE A 38 -8.21 -10.80 0.49
CA PHE A 38 -7.58 -11.74 -0.44
C PHE A 38 -8.20 -11.67 -1.84
N PHE A 39 -9.42 -11.13 -1.99
CA PHE A 39 -10.00 -10.87 -3.32
C PHE A 39 -9.24 -9.83 -4.14
N ALA A 40 -8.43 -8.98 -3.50
CA ALA A 40 -7.60 -8.00 -4.19
C ALA A 40 -6.25 -8.55 -4.66
N LEU A 41 -5.88 -9.80 -4.35
CA LEU A 41 -4.52 -10.28 -4.56
C LEU A 41 -4.11 -10.26 -6.04
N GLU A 42 -4.97 -10.76 -6.93
CA GLU A 42 -4.68 -10.82 -8.37
C GLU A 42 -4.70 -9.43 -9.00
N ASP A 43 -5.65 -8.57 -8.63
CA ASP A 43 -5.70 -7.18 -9.11
C ASP A 43 -4.46 -6.38 -8.68
N VAL A 44 -3.95 -6.62 -7.47
CA VAL A 44 -2.68 -6.02 -7.03
C VAL A 44 -1.49 -6.57 -7.82
N CYS A 45 -1.46 -7.88 -8.12
CA CYS A 45 -0.40 -8.44 -8.95
C CYS A 45 -0.41 -7.84 -10.36
N ALA A 46 -1.59 -7.67 -10.97
CA ALA A 46 -1.73 -7.03 -12.27
C ALA A 46 -1.20 -5.59 -12.24
N LEU A 47 -1.54 -4.81 -11.19
CA LEU A 47 -1.01 -3.46 -11.05
C LEU A 47 0.52 -3.44 -10.89
N ILE A 48 1.08 -4.39 -10.15
CA ILE A 48 2.54 -4.55 -9.99
C ILE A 48 3.22 -4.80 -11.34
N GLU A 49 2.63 -5.64 -12.17
CA GLU A 49 3.10 -5.93 -13.53
C GLU A 49 3.02 -4.70 -14.43
N ASP A 50 1.86 -4.04 -14.48
CA ASP A 50 1.59 -2.89 -15.35
C ASP A 50 2.51 -1.70 -15.02
N GLU A 51 2.67 -1.40 -13.73
CA GLU A 51 3.43 -0.24 -13.25
C GLU A 51 4.90 -0.55 -12.95
N HIS A 52 5.34 -1.79 -13.21
CA HIS A 52 6.72 -2.25 -13.01
C HIS A 52 7.22 -1.95 -11.58
N VAL A 53 6.40 -2.30 -10.59
CA VAL A 53 6.66 -2.01 -9.18
C VAL A 53 7.86 -2.80 -8.68
N ASP A 54 8.81 -2.11 -8.05
CA ASP A 54 10.02 -2.74 -7.48
C ASP A 54 9.88 -3.05 -5.99
N HIS A 55 8.99 -2.35 -5.29
CA HIS A 55 8.81 -2.45 -3.85
C HIS A 55 7.34 -2.26 -3.46
N VAL A 56 6.81 -3.17 -2.65
CA VAL A 56 5.46 -3.11 -2.09
C VAL A 56 5.53 -2.84 -0.59
N VAL A 57 4.78 -1.85 -0.14
CA VAL A 57 4.65 -1.43 1.26
C VAL A 57 3.22 -1.71 1.71
N VAL A 58 3.06 -2.63 2.65
CA VAL A 58 1.76 -2.98 3.22
C VAL A 58 1.61 -2.34 4.61
N GLY A 59 0.49 -1.69 4.85
CA GLY A 59 0.15 -1.15 6.17
C GLY A 59 0.09 -2.22 7.26
N LEU A 60 0.71 -1.96 8.41
CA LEU A 60 0.69 -2.82 9.59
C LEU A 60 0.00 -2.10 10.76
N PRO A 61 -1.30 -2.36 10.99
CA PRO A 61 -2.09 -1.70 12.03
C PRO A 61 -1.81 -2.32 13.41
N LEU A 62 -0.70 -1.91 14.02
CA LEU A 62 -0.32 -2.29 15.39
C LEU A 62 -1.20 -1.57 16.43
N GLN A 63 -1.38 -2.20 17.59
CA GLN A 63 -2.00 -1.54 18.75
C GLN A 63 -1.08 -0.46 19.32
N MET A 64 -1.61 0.51 20.06
CA MET A 64 -0.78 1.62 20.59
C MET A 64 0.43 1.16 21.42
N ASP A 65 0.31 0.04 22.12
CA ASP A 65 1.39 -0.60 22.89
C ASP A 65 2.42 -1.37 22.02
N GLY A 66 2.23 -1.41 20.70
CA GLY A 66 3.06 -2.11 19.72
C GLY A 66 2.66 -3.56 19.48
N THR A 67 1.63 -4.07 20.15
CA THR A 67 1.21 -5.46 20.00
C THR A 67 0.38 -5.69 18.73
N GLU A 68 0.37 -6.94 18.26
CA GLU A 68 -0.37 -7.33 17.06
C GLU A 68 -1.80 -7.79 17.36
N GLY A 69 -2.77 -7.01 16.88
CA GLY A 69 -4.17 -7.42 16.81
C GLY A 69 -4.49 -8.35 15.62
N LYS A 70 -5.77 -8.66 15.44
CA LYS A 70 -6.25 -9.47 14.29
C LYS A 70 -5.88 -8.86 12.94
N SER A 71 -5.98 -7.53 12.82
CA SER A 71 -5.68 -6.81 11.57
C SER A 71 -4.20 -6.87 11.20
N ALA A 72 -3.29 -6.70 12.16
CA ALA A 72 -1.85 -6.83 11.92
C ALA A 72 -1.46 -8.24 11.44
N LYS A 73 -2.02 -9.28 12.09
CA LYS A 73 -1.81 -10.68 11.65
C LYS A 73 -2.37 -10.93 10.25
N LYS A 74 -3.51 -10.34 9.91
CA LYS A 74 -4.09 -10.39 8.56
C LYS A 74 -3.16 -9.72 7.55
N ALA A 75 -2.59 -8.55 7.87
CA ALA A 75 -1.67 -7.84 7.00
C ALA A 75 -0.39 -8.65 6.71
N ARG A 76 0.23 -9.24 7.74
CA ARG A 76 1.37 -10.15 7.57
C ARG A 76 1.04 -11.32 6.65
N ARG A 77 -0.07 -12.01 6.94
CA ARG A 77 -0.51 -13.16 6.12
C ARG A 77 -0.76 -12.73 4.67
N TRP A 78 -1.35 -11.56 4.46
CA TRP A 78 -1.62 -11.05 3.11
C TRP A 78 -0.30 -10.75 2.37
N ALA A 79 0.66 -10.08 3.01
CA ALA A 79 2.00 -9.82 2.45
C ALA A 79 2.76 -11.11 2.09
N ASP A 80 2.67 -12.14 2.94
CA ASP A 80 3.28 -13.45 2.68
C ASP A 80 2.63 -14.13 1.45
N ASN A 81 1.31 -14.05 1.30
CA ASN A 81 0.61 -14.62 0.17
C ASN A 81 0.88 -13.84 -1.12
N LEU A 82 0.97 -12.51 -1.05
CA LEU A 82 1.39 -11.68 -2.18
C LEU A 82 2.79 -12.10 -2.65
N THR A 83 3.74 -12.21 -1.72
CA THR A 83 5.10 -12.65 -2.03
C THR A 83 5.09 -14.02 -2.72
N LYS A 84 4.33 -14.99 -2.21
CA LYS A 84 4.22 -16.31 -2.84
C LYS A 84 3.64 -16.22 -4.26
N ARG A 85 2.62 -15.40 -4.46
CA ARG A 85 1.99 -15.21 -5.78
C ARG A 85 2.96 -14.57 -6.77
N LEU A 86 3.71 -13.56 -6.35
CA LEU A 86 4.73 -12.88 -7.16
C LEU A 86 5.89 -13.81 -7.55
N ASN A 87 6.31 -14.73 -6.66
CA ASN A 87 7.29 -15.76 -7.02
C ASN A 87 6.76 -16.65 -8.15
N LEU A 88 5.49 -17.09 -8.05
CA LEU A 88 4.88 -17.91 -9.10
C LEU A 88 4.74 -17.16 -10.43
N LEU A 89 4.53 -15.84 -10.41
CA LEU A 89 4.48 -15.03 -11.63
C LEU A 89 5.85 -14.91 -12.28
N VAL A 90 6.90 -14.67 -11.50
CA VAL A 90 8.27 -14.57 -12.02
C VAL A 90 8.77 -15.89 -12.63
N ASP A 91 8.28 -17.03 -12.11
CA ASP A 91 8.56 -18.35 -12.68
C ASP A 91 7.74 -18.65 -13.96
N ASP A 92 6.72 -17.84 -14.29
CA ASP A 92 5.92 -17.98 -15.51
C ASP A 92 6.58 -17.22 -16.67
N GLU A 93 6.95 -17.94 -17.72
CA GLU A 93 7.57 -17.36 -18.93
C GLU A 93 6.71 -16.30 -19.63
N GLN A 94 5.41 -16.27 -19.36
CA GLN A 94 4.48 -15.28 -19.92
C GLN A 94 4.35 -14.00 -19.08
N SER A 95 4.83 -13.99 -17.82
CA SER A 95 4.76 -12.80 -16.99
C SER A 95 5.80 -11.75 -17.43
N PRO A 96 5.45 -10.46 -17.43
CA PRO A 96 6.41 -9.39 -17.65
C PRO A 96 7.35 -9.18 -16.45
N LEU A 97 7.07 -9.76 -15.28
CA LEU A 97 7.90 -9.62 -14.08
C LEU A 97 9.18 -10.43 -14.19
N GLN A 98 10.31 -9.73 -14.31
CA GLN A 98 11.64 -10.35 -14.35
C GLN A 98 12.20 -10.67 -12.95
N LYS A 99 11.65 -10.04 -11.92
CA LYS A 99 12.13 -10.15 -10.54
C LYS A 99 10.97 -9.94 -9.58
N VAL A 100 10.98 -10.67 -8.47
CA VAL A 100 10.03 -10.49 -7.37
C VAL A 100 10.29 -9.14 -6.69
N PRO A 101 9.29 -8.23 -6.64
CA PRO A 101 9.38 -6.98 -5.89
C PRO A 101 9.63 -7.23 -4.41
N GLN A 102 10.36 -6.33 -3.74
CA GLN A 102 10.52 -6.43 -2.28
C GLN A 102 9.17 -6.14 -1.61
N VAL A 103 8.74 -7.00 -0.68
CA VAL A 103 7.51 -6.76 0.10
C VAL A 103 7.89 -6.44 1.54
N SER A 104 7.36 -5.33 2.06
CA SER A 104 7.65 -4.84 3.41
C SER A 104 6.38 -4.39 4.12
N LEU A 105 6.46 -4.28 5.45
CA LEU A 105 5.37 -3.85 6.32
C LEU A 105 5.77 -2.55 7.01
N VAL A 106 4.85 -1.58 7.08
CA VAL A 106 5.08 -0.29 7.74
C VAL A 106 4.10 -0.10 8.89
N ASP A 107 4.64 0.24 10.05
CA ASP A 107 3.86 0.52 11.26
C ASP A 107 3.05 1.81 11.09
N GLU A 108 1.72 1.68 11.15
CA GLU A 108 0.79 2.79 10.95
C GLU A 108 0.65 3.72 12.17
N ARG A 109 1.15 3.33 13.35
CA ARG A 109 0.94 4.07 14.61
C ARG A 109 1.56 5.46 14.63
N LEU A 110 2.66 5.64 13.91
CA LEU A 110 3.51 6.83 13.98
C LEU A 110 3.25 7.83 12.87
N THR A 111 2.20 7.63 12.06
CA THR A 111 1.72 8.69 11.19
C THR A 111 1.25 9.84 12.09
N THR A 112 1.95 10.98 12.09
CA THR A 112 1.54 12.07 12.97
C THR A 112 0.12 12.46 12.58
N VAL A 113 -0.79 12.55 13.55
CA VAL A 113 -2.17 13.01 13.30
C VAL A 113 -2.17 14.31 12.51
N SER A 114 -1.15 15.16 12.70
CA SER A 114 -0.88 16.36 11.92
C SER A 114 -0.47 16.09 10.48
N ALA A 115 0.45 15.16 10.17
CA ALA A 115 0.80 14.79 8.80
C ALA A 115 -0.39 14.14 8.06
N HIS A 116 -1.10 13.24 8.74
CA HIS A 116 -2.32 12.63 8.22
C HIS A 116 -3.38 13.69 7.91
N ARG A 117 -3.51 14.71 8.78
CA ARG A 117 -4.46 15.82 8.61
C ARG A 117 -4.01 16.85 7.57
N LEU A 118 -2.71 17.10 7.42
CA LEU A 118 -2.15 17.99 6.39
C LEU A 118 -2.29 17.39 4.99
N LEU A 119 -2.08 16.08 4.82
CA LEU A 119 -2.32 15.38 3.55
C LEU A 119 -3.82 15.37 3.18
N LEU A 120 -4.69 15.13 4.18
CA LEU A 120 -6.14 15.28 4.01
C LEU A 120 -6.55 16.72 3.67
N ASP A 121 -6.04 17.72 4.39
CA ASP A 121 -6.41 19.13 4.21
C ASP A 121 -5.87 19.71 2.89
N ALA A 122 -4.68 19.29 2.45
CA ALA A 122 -4.12 19.63 1.14
C ALA A 122 -5.00 19.09 0.00
N SER A 123 -5.56 17.89 0.18
CA SER A 123 -6.50 17.27 -0.77
C SER A 123 -7.89 17.93 -0.79
N VAL A 124 -8.31 18.55 0.33
CA VAL A 124 -9.63 19.19 0.47
C VAL A 124 -9.71 20.58 -0.20
N ARG A 125 -8.58 21.26 -0.42
CA ARG A 125 -8.55 22.59 -1.07
C ARG A 125 -8.87 22.54 -2.57
N THR A 126 -8.80 21.37 -3.20
CA THR A 126 -9.16 21.14 -4.60
C THR A 126 -10.62 20.69 -4.70
N ASN A 127 -11.52 21.66 -4.50
CA ASN A 127 -12.96 21.66 -4.80
C ASN A 127 -13.59 20.38 -5.42
N ARG A 128 -14.13 19.46 -4.60
CA ARG A 128 -15.44 18.79 -4.72
C ARG A 128 -15.61 17.62 -3.72
N HIS A 129 -16.57 17.79 -2.81
CA HIS A 129 -17.43 16.76 -2.18
C HIS A 129 -16.85 15.34 -1.93
N ARG A 130 -16.47 15.01 -0.69
CA ARG A 130 -16.85 13.79 0.11
C ARG A 130 -16.96 12.35 -0.52
N PRO A 131 -16.02 11.86 -1.34
CA PRO A 131 -15.55 10.47 -1.15
C PRO A 131 -14.01 10.33 -1.08
N VAL A 132 -13.28 11.44 -0.96
CA VAL A 132 -11.82 11.51 -1.09
C VAL A 132 -11.05 11.02 0.16
N VAL A 133 -11.71 10.76 1.28
CA VAL A 133 -11.04 10.39 2.55
C VAL A 133 -10.52 8.94 2.53
N ASP A 134 -11.20 8.02 1.84
CA ASP A 134 -10.86 6.59 1.86
C ASP A 134 -9.66 6.20 0.98
N GLN A 135 -9.14 7.11 0.14
CA GLN A 135 -7.99 6.85 -0.74
C GLN A 135 -6.67 7.38 -0.17
N GLN A 136 -6.69 8.03 0.99
CA GLN A 136 -5.52 8.71 1.54
C GLN A 136 -4.64 7.81 2.40
N SER A 137 -5.20 6.77 3.03
CA SER A 137 -4.44 5.89 3.94
C SER A 137 -3.26 5.21 3.24
N ALA A 138 -3.47 4.65 2.04
CA ALA A 138 -2.40 4.01 1.26
C ALA A 138 -1.30 5.01 0.86
N VAL A 139 -1.67 6.26 0.56
CA VAL A 139 -0.73 7.35 0.27
C VAL A 139 0.10 7.68 1.51
N VAL A 140 -0.54 7.80 2.67
CA VAL A 140 0.16 8.07 3.94
C VAL A 140 1.13 6.95 4.30
N ILE A 141 0.69 5.68 4.15
CA ILE A 141 1.54 4.50 4.38
C ILE A 141 2.76 4.56 3.47
N LEU A 142 2.56 4.78 2.17
CA LEU A 142 3.66 4.82 1.21
C LEU A 142 4.58 6.02 1.47
N GLN A 143 4.03 7.21 1.70
CA GLN A 143 4.83 8.40 1.98
C GLN A 143 5.71 8.21 3.22
N THR A 144 5.16 7.60 4.28
CA THR A 144 5.92 7.28 5.50
C THR A 144 7.10 6.36 5.19
N ALA A 145 6.92 5.39 4.30
CA ALA A 145 7.99 4.49 3.88
C ALA A 145 9.07 5.20 3.04
N LEU A 146 8.64 6.05 2.10
CA LEU A 146 9.55 6.84 1.25
C LEU A 146 10.39 7.81 2.09
N ASP A 147 9.77 8.50 3.04
CA ASP A 147 10.46 9.44 3.93
C ASP A 147 11.46 8.70 4.82
N GLY A 148 11.07 7.56 5.41
CA GLY A 148 11.97 6.74 6.23
C GLY A 148 13.15 6.14 5.44
N ALA A 149 12.96 5.84 4.15
CA ALA A 149 14.04 5.34 3.28
C ALA A 149 15.09 6.40 2.93
N ARG A 150 14.75 7.69 3.02
CA ARG A 150 15.66 8.82 2.72
C ARG A 150 16.54 9.24 3.88
N GLU A 151 16.10 8.95 5.10
CA GLU A 151 16.82 9.30 6.32
C GLU A 151 17.87 8.25 6.72
N MET A 152 17.94 7.11 6.02
CA MET A 152 18.94 6.05 6.18
C MET A 152 20.11 6.22 5.22
#